data_AF-A0A947WDP5-F1
#
_entry.id   AF-A0A947WDP5-F1
#
_cell.length_a   1.000
_cell.length_b   1.000
_cell.length_c   1.000
_cell.angle_alpha   90.00
_cell.angle_beta   90.00
_cell.angle_gamma   90.00
#
_symmetry.space_group_name_H-M   'P 1'
#
loop_
_entity.id
_entity.type
_entity.pdbx_description
1 polymer ?
#
loop_
_entity_poly.entity_id
_entity_poly.type
_entity_poly.pdbx_seq_one_letter_code
_entity_poly.pdbx_strand_id
1 'polypeptide(L)'
;MLLIAVTGPPGAGKTTLLATLVEWSRAQGLPADGFLARAGGRGNPHVGADRYDLEWVADGRVVPFAQRTPTGIPSYAFNEIALADVRAWARELHTRPASPLVVLDEFGQLEAGGGGHLGAWPDLAAADPEVVVAAVRAGLVEEISTRLGRDFDVIIDAENPDAWETLRAACREHRDWLRIGGWGAGAGGVEVGLGSALHGIKVPGRGLVLSSLQTAVMVAAGAGMGRRQRVVWVPFIAAGLKAVSPAGNRLRPMLAITIQGLLFGGATTALGWNLLGVALGGWLVGVWAGAQGAVLQYLLVGDQLLRAYDSVTGWLTARWDVSAPGIWTAIAVWIIAWGLVTMSTGLYVYRRRTLPRRFRELMARRMEGLGNGEPVTRRRAALLGLRDLARPVFWTPLLIIAAIVLAAGAPWGDVFWMAARAVTVGFVVFSLARGFDPRRVVAWLRRRGQWGPAVALEKALRRHTGDRRR
;
A
#
# COMPACT_ATOMS: atom_id res chain seq x y z
N MET A 1 -1.51 -9.22 8.90
CA MET A 1 -0.52 -10.26 9.23
C MET A 1 0.48 -10.54 8.10
N LEU A 2 1.78 -10.54 8.40
CA LEU A 2 2.87 -11.15 7.62
C LEU A 2 3.04 -12.61 8.07
N LEU A 3 3.02 -13.55 7.13
CA LEU A 3 3.15 -14.97 7.41
C LEU A 3 4.48 -15.52 6.88
N ILE A 4 5.33 -16.03 7.77
CA ILE A 4 6.67 -16.53 7.46
C ILE A 4 6.73 -18.03 7.75
N ALA A 5 7.24 -18.82 6.80
CA ALA A 5 7.62 -20.21 7.03
C ALA A 5 9.14 -20.29 7.27
N VAL A 6 9.53 -20.94 8.36
CA VAL A 6 10.89 -21.44 8.55
C VAL A 6 10.86 -22.93 8.22
N THR A 7 11.51 -23.33 7.14
CA THR A 7 11.49 -24.71 6.65
C THR A 7 12.83 -25.41 6.79
N GLY A 8 12.83 -26.73 6.72
CA GLY A 8 14.03 -27.55 6.85
C GLY A 8 13.73 -28.97 7.35
N PRO A 9 14.67 -29.90 7.18
CA PRO A 9 14.54 -31.27 7.66
C PRO A 9 14.43 -31.35 9.20
N PRO A 10 14.05 -32.51 9.76
CA PRO A 10 14.12 -32.73 11.19
C PRO A 10 15.54 -32.45 11.71
N GLY A 11 15.67 -31.64 12.77
CA GLY A 11 16.98 -31.29 13.33
C GLY A 11 17.68 -30.09 12.71
N ALA A 12 17.12 -29.46 11.67
CA ALA A 12 17.69 -28.27 11.01
C ALA A 12 17.75 -26.99 11.87
N GLY A 13 17.50 -27.05 13.17
CA GLY A 13 17.54 -25.87 14.05
C GLY A 13 16.33 -24.92 13.96
N LYS A 14 15.22 -25.32 13.30
CA LYS A 14 13.99 -24.50 13.18
C LYS A 14 13.51 -23.93 14.53
N THR A 15 13.31 -24.80 15.52
CA THR A 15 12.91 -24.43 16.88
C THR A 15 13.90 -23.45 17.53
N THR A 16 15.20 -23.64 17.31
CA THR A 16 16.25 -22.75 17.80
C THR A 16 16.15 -21.37 17.16
N LEU A 17 15.88 -21.30 15.85
CA LEU A 17 15.70 -20.04 15.13
C LEU A 17 14.47 -19.27 15.63
N LEU A 18 13.35 -19.96 15.87
CA LEU A 18 12.15 -19.37 16.45
C LEU A 18 12.38 -18.88 17.89
N ALA A 19 13.08 -19.67 18.72
CA ALA A 19 13.46 -19.24 20.08
C ALA A 19 14.33 -17.97 20.06
N THR A 20 15.33 -17.93 19.16
CA THR A 20 16.18 -16.75 18.95
C THR A 20 15.37 -15.52 18.53
N LEU A 21 14.35 -15.71 17.68
CA LEU A 21 13.44 -14.63 17.29
C LEU A 21 12.61 -14.11 18.48
N VAL A 22 12.10 -15.00 19.32
CA VAL A 22 11.34 -14.64 20.53
C VAL A 22 12.23 -13.82 21.49
N GLU A 23 13.46 -14.28 21.74
CA GLU A 23 14.42 -13.57 22.58
C GLU A 23 14.76 -12.18 22.03
N TRP A 24 15.03 -12.10 20.72
CA TRP A 24 15.27 -10.82 20.06
C TRP A 24 14.07 -9.88 20.15
N SER A 25 12.85 -10.38 19.94
CA SER A 25 11.62 -9.58 20.06
C SER A 25 11.47 -9.01 21.48
N ARG A 26 11.66 -9.85 22.50
CA ARG A 26 11.62 -9.43 23.90
C ARG A 26 12.70 -8.40 24.23
N ALA A 27 13.92 -8.57 23.70
CA ALA A 27 15.01 -7.60 23.87
C ALA A 27 14.70 -6.23 23.24
N GLN A 28 13.79 -6.17 22.26
CA GLN A 28 13.27 -4.92 21.68
C GLN A 28 12.06 -4.35 22.44
N GLY A 29 11.67 -4.96 23.57
CA GLY A 29 10.49 -4.57 24.34
C GLY A 29 9.16 -4.93 23.66
N LEU A 30 9.17 -5.94 22.79
CA LEU A 30 8.00 -6.36 22.01
C LEU A 30 7.47 -7.68 22.52
N PRO A 31 6.19 -7.75 22.94
CA PRO A 31 5.61 -9.00 23.40
C PRO A 31 5.59 -10.03 22.26
N ALA A 32 5.83 -11.28 22.62
CA ALA A 32 5.71 -12.42 21.72
C ALA A 32 4.74 -13.42 22.35
N ASP A 33 3.98 -14.13 21.53
CA ASP A 33 3.02 -15.14 21.96
C ASP A 33 3.16 -16.39 21.07
N GLY A 34 2.41 -17.45 21.37
CA GLY A 34 2.46 -18.73 20.68
C GLY A 34 3.23 -19.79 21.46
N PHE A 35 3.80 -20.75 20.74
CA PHE A 35 4.41 -21.94 21.34
C PHE A 35 5.59 -22.46 20.52
N LEU A 36 6.52 -23.12 21.21
CA LEU A 36 7.68 -23.80 20.65
C LEU A 36 7.59 -25.31 20.92
N ALA A 37 7.86 -26.16 19.92
CA ALA A 37 7.86 -27.61 20.09
C ALA A 37 9.27 -28.09 20.45
N ARG A 38 9.54 -28.24 21.75
CA ARG A 38 10.83 -28.72 22.25
C ARG A 38 10.95 -30.22 22.06
N ALA A 39 11.92 -30.61 21.26
CA ALA A 39 12.30 -32.00 21.05
C ALA A 39 12.99 -32.56 22.30
N GLY A 40 12.55 -33.74 22.75
CA GLY A 40 13.25 -34.56 23.73
C GLY A 40 14.43 -35.32 23.11
N GLY A 41 14.77 -36.47 23.70
CA GLY A 41 15.83 -37.36 23.21
C GLY A 41 15.63 -37.77 21.75
N ARG A 42 16.75 -37.94 21.03
CA ARG A 42 16.77 -38.44 19.66
C ARG A 42 17.72 -39.63 19.58
N GLY A 43 17.23 -40.76 19.08
CA GLY A 43 18.10 -41.88 18.70
C GLY A 43 18.94 -41.60 17.45
N ASN A 44 18.46 -40.75 16.53
CA ASN A 44 19.17 -40.35 15.31
C ASN A 44 18.87 -38.86 14.97
N PRO A 45 19.88 -38.03 14.62
CA PRO A 45 19.69 -36.62 14.28
C PRO A 45 18.68 -36.34 13.16
N HIS A 46 18.59 -37.24 12.17
CA HIS A 46 17.73 -37.10 10.98
C HIS A 46 16.31 -37.65 11.18
N VAL A 47 16.03 -38.21 12.35
CA VAL A 47 14.72 -38.73 12.74
C VAL A 47 14.12 -37.79 13.78
N GLY A 48 12.80 -37.60 13.74
CA GLY A 48 12.09 -36.81 14.76
C GLY A 48 12.31 -37.38 16.17
N ALA A 49 12.17 -36.56 17.20
CA ALA A 49 12.44 -36.97 18.58
C ALA A 49 11.46 -38.03 19.10
N ASP A 50 11.82 -38.65 20.22
CA ASP A 50 10.95 -39.63 20.87
C ASP A 50 9.74 -38.98 21.56
N ARG A 51 9.88 -37.68 21.90
CA ARG A 51 8.87 -36.86 22.54
C ARG A 51 9.01 -35.40 22.10
N TYR A 52 7.88 -34.70 22.07
CA TYR A 52 7.80 -33.25 21.92
C TYR A 52 6.93 -32.65 23.03
N ASP A 53 7.40 -31.55 23.60
CA ASP A 53 6.67 -30.73 24.55
C ASP A 53 6.43 -29.34 23.96
N LEU A 54 5.24 -28.78 24.18
CA LEU A 54 4.95 -27.40 23.82
C LEU A 54 5.35 -26.48 24.96
N GLU A 55 6.31 -25.61 24.70
CA GLU A 55 6.68 -24.49 25.57
C GLU A 55 5.92 -23.24 25.12
N TRP A 56 5.06 -22.72 25.98
CA TRP A 56 4.27 -21.52 25.75
C TRP A 56 5.14 -20.26 25.86
N VAL A 57 5.09 -19.40 24.85
CA VAL A 57 5.94 -18.21 24.78
C VAL A 57 5.49 -17.11 25.75
N ALA A 58 4.22 -17.07 26.13
CA ALA A 58 3.71 -16.02 27.02
C ALA A 58 4.25 -16.17 28.46
N ASP A 59 4.24 -17.39 28.99
CA ASP A 59 4.47 -17.68 30.42
C ASP A 59 5.56 -18.75 30.66
N GLY A 60 6.13 -19.36 29.62
CA GLY A 60 7.12 -20.42 29.74
C GLY A 60 6.54 -21.77 30.19
N ARG A 61 5.22 -21.91 30.26
CA ARG A 61 4.56 -23.16 30.64
C ARG A 61 4.91 -24.25 29.64
N VAL A 62 5.25 -25.44 30.11
CA VAL A 62 5.58 -26.60 29.26
C VAL A 62 4.52 -27.67 29.42
N VAL A 63 3.96 -28.15 28.31
CA VAL A 63 2.94 -29.22 28.29
C VAL A 63 3.35 -30.36 27.36
N PRO A 64 3.18 -31.64 27.76
CA PRO A 64 3.43 -32.78 26.87
C PRO A 64 2.53 -32.74 25.65
N PHE A 65 3.09 -32.91 24.46
CA PHE A 65 2.34 -32.76 23.21
C PHE A 65 2.33 -34.00 22.33
N ALA A 66 3.49 -34.56 22.00
CA ALA A 66 3.56 -35.71 21.12
C ALA A 66 4.56 -36.74 21.65
N GLN A 67 4.20 -38.01 21.60
CA GLN A 67 5.10 -39.11 21.95
C GLN A 67 5.15 -40.11 20.80
N ARG A 68 6.36 -40.49 20.41
CA ARG A 68 6.59 -41.40 19.29
C ARG A 68 5.99 -42.76 19.60
N THR A 69 5.21 -43.29 18.66
CA THR A 69 4.64 -44.63 18.75
C THR A 69 5.26 -45.53 17.68
N PRO A 70 5.68 -46.77 18.01
CA PRO A 70 6.31 -47.68 17.06
C PRO A 70 5.40 -48.11 15.90
N THR A 71 4.08 -48.03 16.09
CA THR A 71 3.05 -48.59 15.20
C THR A 71 2.08 -47.55 14.64
N GLY A 72 2.24 -46.26 14.97
CA GLY A 72 1.33 -45.20 14.54
C GLY A 72 1.59 -44.67 13.13
N ILE A 73 0.52 -44.29 12.43
CA ILE A 73 0.57 -43.42 11.25
C ILE A 73 -0.38 -42.23 11.53
N PRO A 74 0.13 -41.00 11.77
CA PRO A 74 1.54 -40.65 11.92
C PRO A 74 2.19 -41.34 13.13
N SER A 75 3.52 -41.45 13.15
CA SER A 75 4.30 -42.19 14.17
C SER A 75 4.32 -41.53 15.57
N TYR A 76 3.30 -40.76 15.90
CA TYR A 76 3.14 -40.06 17.17
C TYR A 76 1.71 -40.19 17.68
N ALA A 77 1.58 -40.45 18.98
CA ALA A 77 0.35 -40.18 19.72
C ALA A 77 0.39 -38.74 20.22
N PHE A 78 -0.66 -37.97 19.90
CA PHE A 78 -0.78 -36.57 20.29
C PHE A 78 -1.66 -36.42 21.53
N ASN A 79 -1.32 -35.46 22.39
CA ASN A 79 -2.08 -35.14 23.58
C ASN A 79 -3.26 -34.23 23.25
N GLU A 80 -4.48 -34.75 23.36
CA GLU A 80 -5.73 -34.02 23.09
C GLU A 80 -5.91 -32.80 24.00
N ILE A 81 -5.41 -32.85 25.24
CA ILE A 81 -5.48 -31.70 26.17
C ILE A 81 -4.60 -30.56 25.65
N ALA A 82 -3.38 -30.87 25.19
CA ALA A 82 -2.49 -29.86 24.61
C ALA A 82 -3.07 -29.26 23.33
N LEU A 83 -3.74 -30.06 22.48
CA LEU A 83 -4.45 -29.58 21.30
C LEU A 83 -5.64 -28.68 21.68
N ALA A 84 -6.40 -29.04 22.72
CA ALA A 84 -7.48 -28.21 23.24
C ALA A 84 -6.96 -26.88 23.79
N ASP A 85 -5.83 -26.90 24.51
CA ASP A 85 -5.16 -25.70 25.01
C ASP A 85 -4.72 -24.77 23.88
N VAL A 86 -4.17 -25.32 22.79
CA VAL A 86 -3.82 -24.54 21.57
C VAL A 86 -5.05 -23.86 20.96
N ARG A 87 -6.20 -24.55 20.89
CA ARG A 87 -7.44 -23.94 20.39
C ARG A 87 -8.01 -22.90 21.36
N ALA A 88 -7.94 -23.15 22.66
CA ALA A 88 -8.38 -22.21 23.67
C ALA A 88 -7.55 -20.92 23.63
N TRP A 89 -6.23 -21.05 23.59
CA TRP A 89 -5.32 -19.93 23.42
C TRP A 89 -5.62 -19.10 22.17
N ALA A 90 -5.85 -19.74 21.02
CA ALA A 90 -6.11 -19.03 19.78
C ALA A 90 -7.41 -18.18 19.84
N ARG A 91 -8.46 -18.69 20.51
CA ARG A 91 -9.70 -17.94 20.75
C ARG A 91 -9.53 -16.76 21.70
N GLU A 92 -8.56 -16.83 22.61
CA GLU A 92 -8.24 -15.74 23.54
C GLU A 92 -7.35 -14.66 22.91
N LEU A 93 -6.76 -14.89 21.73
CA LEU A 93 -5.87 -13.89 21.11
C LEU A 93 -6.57 -12.55 20.85
N HIS A 94 -7.87 -12.55 20.52
CA HIS A 94 -8.62 -11.31 20.27
C HIS A 94 -8.92 -10.50 21.53
N THR A 95 -8.92 -11.12 22.71
CA THR A 95 -9.18 -10.44 23.98
C THR A 95 -7.91 -9.81 24.55
N ARG A 96 -6.75 -10.23 24.06
CA ARG A 96 -5.45 -9.73 24.45
C ARG A 96 -5.05 -8.50 23.62
N PRO A 97 -4.16 -7.64 24.15
CA PRO A 97 -3.51 -6.63 23.33
C PRO A 97 -2.84 -7.30 22.12
N ALA A 98 -2.99 -6.71 20.93
CA ALA A 98 -2.49 -7.32 19.69
C ALA A 98 -1.00 -7.71 19.81
N SER A 99 -0.72 -9.00 19.75
CA SER A 99 0.65 -9.52 19.81
C SER A 99 1.37 -9.20 18.49
N PRO A 100 2.50 -8.46 18.52
CA PRO A 100 3.25 -8.11 17.32
C PRO A 100 3.97 -9.32 16.71
N LEU A 101 4.23 -10.37 17.50
CA LEU A 101 4.85 -11.61 17.05
C LEU A 101 4.11 -12.82 17.64
N VAL A 102 3.72 -13.75 16.78
CA VAL A 102 3.25 -15.08 17.15
C VAL A 102 4.14 -16.12 16.50
N VAL A 103 4.66 -17.06 17.28
CA VAL A 103 5.45 -18.19 16.76
C VAL A 103 4.70 -19.50 16.93
N LEU A 104 4.78 -20.35 15.91
CA LEU A 104 4.12 -21.65 15.89
C LEU A 104 5.12 -22.72 15.48
N ASP A 105 5.28 -23.75 16.30
CA ASP A 105 6.20 -24.85 16.06
C ASP A 105 5.55 -26.17 16.52
N GLU A 106 5.49 -27.26 15.77
CA GLU A 106 5.96 -27.53 14.39
C GLU A 106 4.76 -27.88 13.50
N PHE A 107 4.67 -27.32 12.30
CA PHE A 107 3.70 -27.72 11.27
C PHE A 107 4.28 -28.86 10.42
N GLY A 108 3.73 -30.06 10.60
CA GLY A 108 4.23 -31.29 9.98
C GLY A 108 3.15 -32.03 9.20
N GLN A 109 3.28 -33.36 9.15
CA GLN A 109 2.36 -34.24 8.41
C GLN A 109 0.93 -34.21 8.98
N LEU A 110 0.77 -33.98 10.29
CA LEU A 110 -0.53 -33.90 10.92
C LEU A 110 -1.31 -32.67 10.41
N GLU A 111 -0.66 -31.51 10.37
CA GLU A 111 -1.22 -30.27 9.83
C GLU A 111 -1.45 -30.39 8.33
N ALA A 112 -0.52 -30.97 7.57
CA ALA A 112 -0.73 -31.22 6.14
C ALA A 112 -2.03 -32.03 5.88
N GLY A 113 -2.30 -33.03 6.73
CA GLY A 113 -3.54 -33.82 6.72
C GLY A 113 -4.81 -33.10 7.18
N GLY A 114 -4.73 -31.86 7.68
CA GLY A 114 -5.88 -31.10 8.18
C GLY A 114 -6.07 -31.14 9.71
N GLY A 115 -5.18 -31.79 10.46
CA GLY A 115 -5.26 -31.95 11.91
C GLY A 115 -4.36 -30.99 12.70
N GLY A 116 -4.09 -31.36 13.95
CA GLY A 116 -3.08 -30.71 14.78
C GLY A 116 -3.36 -29.23 15.05
N HIS A 117 -2.36 -28.39 14.82
CA HIS A 117 -2.44 -26.96 15.07
C HIS A 117 -3.36 -26.19 14.12
N LEU A 118 -3.77 -26.78 12.99
CA LEU A 118 -4.68 -26.10 12.05
C LEU A 118 -6.03 -25.72 12.66
N GLY A 119 -6.49 -26.46 13.69
CA GLY A 119 -7.73 -26.12 14.38
C GLY A 119 -7.70 -24.74 15.05
N ALA A 120 -6.52 -24.20 15.37
CA ALA A 120 -6.34 -22.87 15.92
C ALA A 120 -6.20 -21.77 14.85
N TRP A 121 -5.97 -22.14 13.58
CA TRP A 121 -5.69 -21.18 12.53
C TRP A 121 -6.82 -20.18 12.26
N PRO A 122 -8.11 -20.56 12.20
CA PRO A 122 -9.18 -19.60 11.93
C PRO A 122 -9.24 -18.46 12.96
N ASP A 123 -9.13 -18.80 14.24
CA ASP A 123 -9.14 -17.83 15.34
C ASP A 123 -7.87 -16.97 15.32
N LEU A 124 -6.69 -17.59 15.16
CA LEU A 124 -5.42 -16.85 15.05
C LEU A 124 -5.41 -15.89 13.87
N ALA A 125 -5.89 -16.32 12.70
CA ALA A 125 -5.98 -15.48 11.51
C ALA A 125 -6.99 -14.34 11.69
N ALA A 126 -8.07 -14.57 12.43
CA ALA A 126 -9.05 -13.55 12.78
C ALA A 126 -8.49 -12.53 13.79
N ALA A 127 -7.57 -12.94 14.67
CA ALA A 127 -6.91 -12.04 15.62
C ALA A 127 -5.95 -11.04 14.93
N ASP A 128 -5.62 -11.26 13.66
CA ASP A 128 -4.72 -10.46 12.80
C ASP A 128 -3.42 -10.00 13.50
N PRO A 129 -2.62 -10.93 14.07
CA PRO A 129 -1.31 -10.58 14.60
C PRO A 129 -0.43 -9.91 13.52
N GLU A 130 0.53 -9.09 13.93
CA GLU A 130 1.37 -8.38 12.94
C GLU A 130 2.24 -9.36 12.15
N VAL A 131 2.96 -10.23 12.86
CA VAL A 131 3.83 -11.25 12.28
C VAL A 131 3.50 -12.63 12.87
N VAL A 132 3.36 -13.63 12.00
CA VAL A 132 3.32 -15.04 12.36
C VAL A 132 4.50 -15.75 11.72
N VAL A 133 5.24 -16.50 12.53
CA VAL A 133 6.34 -17.33 12.06
C VAL A 133 6.04 -18.79 12.41
N ALA A 134 5.85 -19.62 11.40
CA ALA A 134 5.59 -21.04 11.57
C ALA A 134 6.83 -21.85 11.17
N ALA A 135 7.26 -22.78 12.00
CA ALA A 135 8.21 -23.81 11.60
C ALA A 135 7.46 -24.89 10.81
N VAL A 136 7.90 -25.13 9.57
CA VAL A 136 7.24 -26.03 8.63
C VAL A 136 8.20 -27.11 8.17
N ARG A 137 7.82 -28.38 8.25
CA ARG A 137 8.67 -29.47 7.77
C ARG A 137 8.94 -29.35 6.25
N ALA A 138 10.18 -29.63 5.84
CA ALA A 138 10.58 -29.60 4.42
C ALA A 138 9.62 -30.43 3.55
N GLY A 139 9.25 -29.87 2.38
CA GLY A 139 8.34 -30.51 1.42
C GLY A 139 6.84 -30.32 1.70
N LEU A 140 6.44 -29.75 2.85
CA LEU A 140 5.02 -29.59 3.21
C LEU A 140 4.48 -28.15 3.06
N VAL A 141 5.31 -27.21 2.59
CA VAL A 141 4.96 -25.78 2.55
C VAL A 141 3.73 -25.51 1.67
N GLU A 142 3.62 -26.13 0.50
CA GLU A 142 2.47 -25.95 -0.41
C GLU A 142 1.18 -26.55 0.15
N GLU A 143 1.27 -27.75 0.72
CA GLU A 143 0.11 -28.43 1.32
C GLU A 143 -0.42 -27.65 2.52
N ILE A 144 0.48 -27.20 3.41
CA ILE A 144 0.12 -26.36 4.55
C ILE A 144 -0.47 -25.02 4.06
N SER A 145 0.12 -24.36 3.06
CA SER A 145 -0.42 -23.12 2.49
C SER A 145 -1.86 -23.30 1.99
N THR A 146 -2.14 -24.43 1.35
CA THR A 146 -3.49 -24.81 0.89
C THR A 146 -4.45 -24.96 2.07
N ARG A 147 -4.01 -25.62 3.15
CA ARG A 147 -4.83 -25.81 4.36
C ARG A 147 -5.09 -24.51 5.12
N LEU A 148 -4.11 -23.62 5.18
CA LEU A 148 -4.25 -22.29 5.77
C LEU A 148 -5.17 -21.38 4.93
N GLY A 149 -5.45 -21.76 3.67
CA GLY A 149 -6.17 -20.94 2.70
C GLY A 149 -5.39 -19.69 2.28
N ARG A 150 -4.07 -19.69 2.49
CA ARG A 150 -3.17 -18.57 2.18
C ARG A 150 -1.71 -19.04 2.11
N ASP A 151 -0.99 -18.54 1.12
CA ASP A 151 0.45 -18.76 0.96
C ASP A 151 1.29 -18.03 2.02
N PHE A 152 2.43 -18.63 2.37
CA PHE A 152 3.48 -17.94 3.12
C PHE A 152 4.03 -16.76 2.31
N ASP A 153 4.14 -15.59 2.93
CA ASP A 153 4.67 -14.39 2.30
C ASP A 153 6.21 -14.45 2.18
N VAL A 154 6.88 -15.16 3.10
CA VAL A 154 8.33 -15.38 3.14
C VAL A 154 8.59 -16.84 3.54
N ILE A 155 9.47 -17.51 2.82
CA ILE A 155 9.93 -18.88 3.13
C ILE A 155 11.43 -18.82 3.36
N ILE A 156 11.89 -19.29 4.51
CA ILE A 156 13.29 -19.26 4.94
C ILE A 156 13.72 -20.69 5.23
N ASP A 157 14.77 -21.16 4.56
CA ASP A 157 15.42 -22.42 4.92
C ASP A 157 16.26 -22.22 6.19
N ALA A 158 16.00 -23.02 7.22
CA ALA A 158 16.70 -22.97 8.50
C ALA A 158 18.16 -23.41 8.39
N GLU A 159 18.52 -24.21 7.37
CA GLU A 159 19.90 -24.63 7.13
C GLU A 159 20.73 -23.53 6.45
N ASN A 160 20.09 -22.47 5.95
CA ASN A 160 20.79 -21.34 5.36
C ASN A 160 21.61 -20.59 6.46
N PRO A 161 22.92 -20.37 6.27
CA PRO A 161 23.73 -19.60 7.22
C PRO A 161 23.17 -18.22 7.55
N ASP A 162 22.47 -17.59 6.59
CA ASP A 162 21.86 -16.27 6.73
C ASP A 162 20.39 -16.33 7.16
N ALA A 163 19.87 -17.50 7.58
CA ALA A 163 18.47 -17.69 7.96
C ALA A 163 18.04 -16.71 9.06
N TRP A 164 18.90 -16.53 10.07
CA TRP A 164 18.65 -15.58 11.15
C TRP A 164 18.58 -14.14 10.66
N GLU A 165 19.55 -13.69 9.85
CA GLU A 165 19.57 -12.32 9.36
C GLU A 165 18.38 -12.04 8.44
N THR A 166 18.01 -13.02 7.61
CA THR A 166 16.84 -12.95 6.72
C THR A 166 15.54 -12.84 7.51
N LEU A 167 15.36 -13.67 8.55
CA LEU A 167 14.17 -13.65 9.41
C LEU A 167 14.08 -12.32 10.18
N ARG A 168 15.19 -11.89 10.78
CA ARG A 168 15.30 -10.61 11.48
C ARG A 168 15.00 -9.42 10.57
N ALA A 169 15.54 -9.44 9.34
CA ALA A 169 15.29 -8.41 8.34
C ALA A 169 13.82 -8.38 7.93
N ALA A 170 13.18 -9.52 7.68
CA ALA A 170 11.76 -9.59 7.33
C ALA A 170 10.86 -8.96 8.43
N CYS A 171 11.11 -9.29 9.70
CA CYS A 171 10.38 -8.71 10.83
C CYS A 171 10.59 -7.18 10.96
N ARG A 172 11.82 -6.69 10.77
CA ARG A 172 12.10 -5.24 10.79
C ARG A 172 11.44 -4.51 9.62
N GLU A 173 11.55 -5.08 8.42
CA GLU A 173 11.00 -4.49 7.21
C GLU A 173 9.47 -4.47 7.24
N HIS A 174 8.83 -5.46 7.87
CA HIS A 174 7.39 -5.50 8.05
C HIS A 174 6.86 -4.21 8.70
N ARG A 175 7.55 -3.70 9.72
CA ARG A 175 7.16 -2.46 10.41
C ARG A 175 7.24 -1.23 9.53
N ASP A 176 8.27 -1.13 8.70
CA ASP A 176 8.37 -0.07 7.69
C ASP A 176 7.18 -0.14 6.72
N TRP A 177 6.79 -1.34 6.28
CA TRP A 177 5.63 -1.55 5.41
C TRP A 177 4.29 -1.24 6.09
N LEU A 178 4.12 -1.61 7.37
CA LEU A 178 2.95 -1.22 8.16
C LEU A 178 2.84 0.30 8.31
N ARG A 179 3.97 0.97 8.53
CA ARG A 179 4.05 2.42 8.59
C ARG A 179 3.66 3.04 7.26
N ILE A 180 4.21 2.56 6.15
CA ILE A 180 3.87 3.00 4.78
C ILE A 180 2.37 2.83 4.52
N GLY A 181 1.80 1.67 4.87
CA GLY A 181 0.38 1.40 4.74
C GLY A 181 -0.48 2.35 5.58
N GLY A 182 -0.05 2.66 6.81
CA GLY A 182 -0.72 3.63 7.68
C GLY A 182 -0.71 5.06 7.12
N TRP A 183 0.46 5.55 6.69
CA TRP A 183 0.58 6.87 6.07
C TRP A 183 -0.19 6.96 4.74
N GLY A 184 -0.10 5.92 3.91
CA GLY A 184 -0.84 5.84 2.64
C GLY A 184 -2.35 5.82 2.86
N ALA A 185 -2.83 5.07 3.87
CA ALA A 185 -4.24 5.05 4.26
C ALA A 185 -4.72 6.42 4.75
N GLY A 186 -3.98 7.06 5.67
CA GLY A 186 -4.31 8.39 6.14
C GLY A 186 -4.32 9.41 5.00
N ALA A 187 -3.32 9.37 4.10
CA ALA A 187 -3.23 10.29 2.96
C ALA A 187 -4.39 10.10 1.99
N GLY A 188 -4.74 8.85 1.65
CA GLY A 188 -5.90 8.52 0.85
C GLY A 188 -7.22 9.01 1.48
N GLY A 189 -7.38 8.82 2.80
CA GLY A 189 -8.54 9.31 3.55
C GLY A 189 -8.66 10.84 3.52
N VAL A 190 -7.54 11.55 3.67
CA VAL A 190 -7.51 13.02 3.54
C VAL A 190 -7.80 13.47 2.11
N GLU A 191 -7.26 12.80 1.09
CA GLU A 191 -7.54 13.10 -0.31
C GLU A 191 -9.02 12.90 -0.69
N VAL A 192 -9.68 11.90 -0.12
CA VAL A 192 -11.13 11.68 -0.32
C VAL A 192 -11.95 12.74 0.45
N GLY A 193 -11.53 13.06 1.68
CA GLY A 193 -12.26 13.95 2.57
C GLY A 193 -12.07 15.44 2.30
N LEU A 194 -10.82 15.90 2.25
CA LEU A 194 -10.47 17.29 1.96
C LEU A 194 -10.75 17.62 0.49
N GLY A 195 -10.54 16.66 -0.42
CA GLY A 195 -10.86 16.83 -1.83
C GLY A 195 -12.34 17.13 -2.08
N SER A 196 -13.25 16.43 -1.39
CA SER A 196 -14.69 16.68 -1.50
C SER A 196 -15.13 17.99 -0.83
N ALA A 197 -14.59 18.31 0.36
CA ALA A 197 -14.86 19.56 1.05
C ALA A 197 -14.37 20.79 0.27
N LEU A 198 -13.13 20.75 -0.23
CA LEU A 198 -12.60 21.81 -1.08
C LEU A 198 -13.43 21.94 -2.36
N HIS A 199 -13.92 20.84 -2.93
CA HIS A 199 -14.80 20.90 -4.10
C HIS A 199 -16.08 21.71 -3.84
N GLY A 200 -16.69 21.54 -2.66
CA GLY A 200 -17.87 22.30 -2.24
C GLY A 200 -17.63 23.80 -2.08
N ILE A 201 -16.46 24.22 -1.60
CA ILE A 201 -16.18 25.62 -1.23
C ILE A 201 -15.62 26.47 -2.40
N LYS A 202 -15.42 25.89 -3.61
CA LYS A 202 -14.88 26.63 -4.79
C LYS A 202 -13.52 27.35 -4.55
N VAL A 203 -12.73 26.92 -3.56
CA VAL A 203 -11.42 27.52 -3.25
C VAL A 203 -10.47 27.46 -4.46
N PRO A 204 -9.85 28.58 -4.89
CA PRO A 204 -8.78 28.57 -5.89
C PRO A 204 -7.49 27.96 -5.32
N GLY A 205 -6.68 27.29 -6.15
CA GLY A 205 -5.39 26.73 -5.69
C GLY A 205 -5.46 25.39 -4.93
N ARG A 206 -6.56 24.64 -5.01
CA ARG A 206 -6.71 23.33 -4.32
C ARG A 206 -5.58 22.35 -4.61
N GLY A 207 -5.12 22.29 -5.86
CA GLY A 207 -4.02 21.39 -6.24
C GLY A 207 -2.72 21.75 -5.53
N LEU A 208 -2.50 23.03 -5.19
CA LEU A 208 -1.31 23.48 -4.47
C LEU A 208 -1.38 23.02 -3.01
N VAL A 209 -2.56 23.13 -2.39
CA VAL A 209 -2.80 22.63 -1.03
C VAL A 209 -2.60 21.11 -0.96
N LEU A 210 -3.21 20.36 -1.89
CA LEU A 210 -3.13 18.90 -1.91
C LEU A 210 -1.69 18.41 -2.20
N SER A 211 -0.99 19.02 -3.16
CA SER A 211 0.41 18.66 -3.46
C SER A 211 1.38 19.02 -2.32
N SER A 212 1.17 20.15 -1.66
CA SER A 212 1.94 20.54 -0.47
C SER A 212 1.71 19.56 0.68
N LEU A 213 0.45 19.14 0.88
CA LEU A 213 0.09 18.15 1.87
C LEU A 213 0.71 16.78 1.58
N GLN A 214 0.65 16.35 0.31
CA GLN A 214 1.24 15.10 -0.12
C GLN A 214 2.77 15.11 0.11
N THR A 215 3.43 16.22 -0.19
CA THR A 215 4.86 16.42 0.10
C THR A 215 5.14 16.32 1.60
N ALA A 216 4.34 17.01 2.43
CA ALA A 216 4.46 16.98 3.88
C ALA A 216 4.32 15.56 4.45
N VAL A 217 3.33 14.81 3.95
CA VAL A 217 3.09 13.40 4.31
C VAL A 217 4.28 12.52 3.91
N MET A 218 4.79 12.63 2.69
CA MET A 218 5.93 11.83 2.23
C MET A 218 7.18 12.08 3.07
N VAL A 219 7.51 13.35 3.34
CA VAL A 219 8.65 13.70 4.19
C VAL A 219 8.50 13.14 5.60
N ALA A 220 7.32 13.29 6.22
CA ALA A 220 7.07 12.79 7.56
C ALA A 220 7.05 11.25 7.65
N ALA A 221 6.51 10.59 6.62
CA ALA A 221 6.51 9.13 6.53
C ALA A 221 7.96 8.60 6.47
N GLY A 222 8.78 9.16 5.58
CA GLY A 222 10.17 8.72 5.38
C GLY A 222 11.15 9.07 6.49
N ALA A 223 10.87 10.10 7.29
CA ALA A 223 11.75 10.48 8.40
C ALA A 223 11.95 9.38 9.46
N GLY A 224 11.03 8.42 9.58
CA GLY A 224 11.16 7.31 10.54
C GLY A 224 11.11 5.92 9.92
N MET A 225 11.52 5.78 8.66
CA MET A 225 11.73 4.47 8.01
C MET A 225 13.22 4.10 8.00
N GLY A 226 13.51 2.80 8.10
CA GLY A 226 14.86 2.28 7.92
C GLY A 226 15.34 2.47 6.47
N ARG A 227 14.50 2.09 5.49
CA ARG A 227 14.75 2.34 4.05
C ARG A 227 13.86 3.46 3.53
N ARG A 228 14.38 4.68 3.56
CA ARG A 228 13.62 5.90 3.26
C ARG A 228 13.13 6.01 1.81
N GLN A 229 13.78 5.31 0.88
CA GLN A 229 13.38 5.23 -0.54
C GLN A 229 11.99 4.59 -0.74
N ARG A 230 11.51 3.81 0.25
CA ARG A 230 10.18 3.19 0.21
C ARG A 230 9.03 4.19 0.32
N VAL A 231 9.32 5.47 0.57
CA VAL A 231 8.33 6.56 0.65
C VAL A 231 7.44 6.65 -0.59
N VAL A 232 7.96 6.24 -1.76
CA VAL A 232 7.23 6.20 -3.03
C VAL A 232 5.91 5.43 -2.90
N TRP A 233 5.85 4.40 -2.05
CA TRP A 233 4.68 3.55 -1.87
C TRP A 233 3.52 4.22 -1.11
N VAL A 234 3.79 5.27 -0.32
CA VAL A 234 2.73 6.02 0.39
C VAL A 234 1.72 6.61 -0.61
N PRO A 235 2.14 7.38 -1.62
CA PRO A 235 1.28 7.84 -2.72
C PRO A 235 0.62 6.71 -3.52
N PHE A 236 1.32 5.60 -3.80
CA PHE A 236 0.70 4.48 -4.52
C PHE A 236 -0.47 3.87 -3.75
N ILE A 237 -0.33 3.70 -2.44
CA ILE A 237 -1.41 3.21 -1.58
C ILE A 237 -2.55 4.24 -1.53
N ALA A 238 -2.24 5.52 -1.35
CA ALA A 238 -3.25 6.59 -1.36
C ALA A 238 -4.03 6.64 -2.69
N ALA A 239 -3.34 6.51 -3.82
CA ALA A 239 -3.94 6.45 -5.16
C ALA A 239 -4.82 5.20 -5.33
N GLY A 240 -4.37 4.03 -4.84
CA GLY A 240 -5.16 2.80 -4.83
C GLY A 240 -6.47 2.95 -4.06
N LEU A 241 -6.41 3.56 -2.88
CA LEU A 241 -7.61 3.86 -2.08
C LEU A 241 -8.54 4.86 -2.79
N LYS A 242 -7.97 5.89 -3.42
CA LYS A 242 -8.73 6.86 -4.23
C LYS A 242 -9.48 6.17 -5.39
N ALA A 243 -8.88 5.15 -6.02
CA ALA A 243 -9.50 4.40 -7.11
C ALA A 243 -10.75 3.63 -6.68
N VAL A 244 -10.78 3.14 -5.43
CA VAL A 244 -11.92 2.39 -4.86
C VAL A 244 -13.00 3.34 -4.31
N SER A 245 -12.65 4.59 -4.03
CA SER A 245 -13.59 5.54 -3.42
C SER A 245 -14.84 5.80 -4.29
N PRO A 246 -16.05 5.84 -3.70
CA PRO A 246 -17.30 5.94 -4.46
C PRO A 246 -17.49 7.29 -5.17
N ALA A 247 -16.81 8.37 -4.73
CA ALA A 247 -17.09 9.73 -5.14
C ALA A 247 -16.20 10.24 -6.31
N GLY A 248 -16.84 10.81 -7.33
CA GLY A 248 -16.23 11.75 -8.27
C GLY A 248 -15.39 11.16 -9.42
N ASN A 249 -14.79 12.07 -10.21
CA ASN A 249 -13.95 11.74 -11.36
C ASN A 249 -12.60 11.16 -10.87
N ARG A 250 -12.52 9.85 -10.67
CA ARG A 250 -11.46 9.15 -9.90
C ARG A 250 -10.05 9.27 -10.49
N LEU A 251 -9.99 9.50 -11.79
CA LEU A 251 -8.77 9.30 -12.58
C LEU A 251 -7.74 10.41 -12.47
N ARG A 252 -8.18 11.68 -12.60
CA ARG A 252 -7.26 12.82 -12.54
C ARG A 252 -6.51 12.91 -11.21
N PRO A 253 -7.18 12.74 -10.04
CA PRO A 253 -6.48 12.72 -8.75
C PRO A 253 -5.56 11.49 -8.59
N MET A 254 -5.97 10.32 -9.04
CA MET A 254 -5.16 9.09 -8.93
C MET A 254 -3.83 9.20 -9.68
N LEU A 255 -3.86 9.69 -10.93
CA LEU A 255 -2.64 9.91 -11.72
C LEU A 255 -1.77 10.99 -11.09
N ALA A 256 -2.39 12.06 -10.57
CA ALA A 256 -1.68 13.14 -9.87
C ALA A 256 -0.83 12.58 -8.73
N ILE A 257 -1.49 11.89 -7.78
CA ILE A 257 -0.88 11.33 -6.57
C ILE A 257 0.23 10.34 -6.94
N THR A 258 -0.01 9.49 -7.95
CA THR A 258 0.96 8.48 -8.39
C THR A 258 2.24 9.11 -8.93
N ILE A 259 2.13 10.09 -9.84
CA ILE A 259 3.28 10.76 -10.43
C ILE A 259 4.02 11.60 -9.40
N GLN A 260 3.31 12.27 -8.48
CA GLN A 260 3.93 12.96 -7.34
C GLN A 260 4.81 12.01 -6.52
N GLY A 261 4.33 10.79 -6.26
CA GLY A 261 5.11 9.78 -5.57
C GLY A 261 6.36 9.36 -6.32
N LEU A 262 6.24 9.09 -7.62
CA LEU A 262 7.38 8.74 -8.47
C LEU A 262 8.44 9.84 -8.53
N LEU A 263 8.02 11.10 -8.67
CA LEU A 263 8.92 12.25 -8.72
C LEU A 263 9.66 12.45 -7.39
N PHE A 264 8.93 12.40 -6.27
CA PHE A 264 9.52 12.56 -4.95
C PHE A 264 10.45 11.38 -4.59
N GLY A 265 9.98 10.15 -4.83
CA GLY A 265 10.75 8.93 -4.63
C GLY A 265 12.00 8.87 -5.51
N GLY A 266 11.88 9.27 -6.77
CA GLY A 266 13.00 9.36 -7.71
C GLY A 266 14.06 10.35 -7.25
N ALA A 267 13.66 11.57 -6.86
CA ALA A 267 14.58 12.59 -6.36
C ALA A 267 15.32 12.15 -5.09
N THR A 268 14.60 11.56 -4.13
CA THR A 268 15.19 11.07 -2.86
C THR A 268 16.00 9.78 -3.03
N THR A 269 15.77 9.02 -4.10
CA THR A 269 16.60 7.86 -4.44
C THR A 269 17.88 8.30 -5.15
N ALA A 270 17.80 9.25 -6.08
CA ALA A 270 18.93 9.75 -6.85
C ALA A 270 19.90 10.60 -6.01
N LEU A 271 19.38 11.53 -5.20
CA LEU A 271 20.19 12.44 -4.38
C LEU A 271 20.32 11.98 -2.93
N GLY A 272 19.65 10.90 -2.54
CA GLY A 272 19.57 10.42 -1.17
C GLY A 272 18.59 11.20 -0.28
N TRP A 273 18.40 10.73 0.95
CA TRP A 273 17.54 11.39 1.95
C TRP A 273 18.28 12.51 2.69
N ASN A 274 18.56 13.59 1.98
CA ASN A 274 19.15 14.81 2.50
C ASN A 274 18.32 16.04 2.12
N LEU A 275 18.79 17.23 2.50
CA LEU A 275 18.12 18.50 2.19
C LEU A 275 17.86 18.67 0.68
N LEU A 276 18.83 18.31 -0.16
CA LEU A 276 18.75 18.45 -1.61
C LEU A 276 17.73 17.50 -2.23
N GLY A 277 17.77 16.21 -1.85
CA GLY A 277 16.82 15.22 -2.35
C GLY A 277 15.37 15.54 -1.96
N VAL A 278 15.15 16.04 -0.74
CA VAL A 278 13.82 16.46 -0.28
C VAL A 278 13.37 17.78 -0.93
N ALA A 279 14.28 18.74 -1.10
CA ALA A 279 13.99 20.00 -1.80
C ALA A 279 13.59 19.73 -3.25
N LEU A 280 14.42 18.98 -3.99
CA LEU A 280 14.15 18.61 -5.38
C LEU A 280 12.87 17.79 -5.49
N GLY A 281 12.68 16.80 -4.61
CA GLY A 281 11.48 15.98 -4.60
C GLY A 281 10.21 16.82 -4.37
N GLY A 282 10.24 17.73 -3.39
CA GLY A 282 9.14 18.66 -3.13
C GLY A 282 8.88 19.58 -4.33
N TRP A 283 9.94 20.15 -4.90
CA TRP A 283 9.84 21.02 -6.08
C TRP A 283 9.20 20.30 -7.27
N LEU A 284 9.67 19.10 -7.61
CA LEU A 284 9.11 18.30 -8.72
C LEU A 284 7.63 17.96 -8.50
N VAL A 285 7.22 17.69 -7.26
CA VAL A 285 5.81 17.47 -6.89
C VAL A 285 4.96 18.70 -7.20
N GLY A 286 5.42 19.89 -6.85
CA GLY A 286 4.73 21.15 -7.17
C GLY A 286 4.73 21.47 -8.65
N VAL A 287 5.86 21.28 -9.33
CA VAL A 287 6.00 21.46 -10.78
C VAL A 287 4.96 20.60 -11.51
N TRP A 288 4.89 19.31 -11.16
CA TRP A 288 3.89 18.42 -11.75
C TRP A 288 2.46 18.87 -11.43
N ALA A 289 2.18 19.25 -10.18
CA ALA A 289 0.84 19.66 -9.77
C ALA A 289 0.38 20.96 -10.49
N GLY A 290 1.30 21.90 -10.73
CA GLY A 290 1.03 23.11 -11.53
C GLY A 290 0.89 22.82 -13.02
N ALA A 291 1.69 21.89 -13.55
CA ALA A 291 1.72 21.53 -14.98
C ALA A 291 0.57 20.61 -15.39
N GLN A 292 0.06 19.76 -14.48
CA GLN A 292 -0.87 18.67 -14.80
C GLN A 292 -2.11 19.15 -15.56
N GLY A 293 -2.68 20.30 -15.16
CA GLY A 293 -3.85 20.88 -15.83
C GLY A 293 -3.55 21.25 -17.28
N ALA A 294 -2.45 21.96 -17.52
CA ALA A 294 -2.02 22.39 -18.85
C ALA A 294 -1.67 21.19 -19.74
N VAL A 295 -0.93 20.20 -19.21
CA VAL A 295 -0.57 18.98 -19.94
C VAL A 295 -1.81 18.18 -20.36
N LEU A 296 -2.77 17.97 -19.44
CA LEU A 296 -4.00 17.25 -19.76
C LEU A 296 -4.88 18.00 -20.76
N GLN A 297 -4.94 19.34 -20.67
CA GLN A 297 -5.67 20.15 -21.66
C GLN A 297 -5.00 20.10 -23.02
N TYR A 298 -3.68 20.25 -23.08
CA TYR A 298 -2.93 20.13 -24.34
C TYR A 298 -3.08 18.75 -24.97
N LEU A 299 -3.08 17.67 -24.17
CA LEU A 299 -3.31 16.31 -24.67
C LEU A 299 -4.70 16.15 -25.32
N LEU A 300 -5.73 16.76 -24.74
CA LEU A 300 -7.11 16.68 -25.24
C LEU A 300 -7.35 17.59 -26.45
N VAL A 301 -6.80 18.80 -26.42
CA VAL A 301 -7.13 19.90 -27.34
C VAL A 301 -6.09 20.08 -28.44
N GLY A 302 -4.82 19.77 -28.16
CA GLY A 302 -3.70 20.03 -29.05
C GLY A 302 -3.38 21.51 -29.20
N ASP A 303 -2.81 21.87 -30.36
CA ASP A 303 -2.36 23.23 -30.67
C ASP A 303 -3.49 24.26 -30.75
N GLN A 304 -4.74 23.79 -30.85
CA GLN A 304 -5.92 24.66 -30.75
C GLN A 304 -6.00 25.39 -29.40
N LEU A 305 -5.39 24.84 -28.35
CA LEU A 305 -5.27 25.52 -27.05
C LEU A 305 -4.38 26.76 -27.16
N LEU A 306 -3.26 26.66 -27.88
CA LEU A 306 -2.32 27.75 -28.09
C LEU A 306 -2.95 28.83 -28.96
N ARG A 307 -3.60 28.44 -30.07
CA ARG A 307 -4.33 29.36 -30.94
C ARG A 307 -5.45 30.09 -30.22
N ALA A 308 -6.20 29.39 -29.36
CA ALA A 308 -7.24 30.03 -28.54
C ALA A 308 -6.64 31.08 -27.60
N TYR A 309 -5.48 30.79 -26.99
CA TYR A 309 -4.78 31.75 -26.15
C TYR A 309 -4.34 32.99 -26.94
N ASP A 310 -3.65 32.78 -28.07
CA ASP A 310 -3.16 33.87 -28.93
C ASP A 310 -4.31 34.75 -29.47
N SER A 311 -5.47 34.15 -29.74
CA SER A 311 -6.67 34.88 -30.15
C SER A 311 -7.19 35.78 -29.03
N VAL A 312 -7.20 35.29 -27.79
CA VAL A 312 -7.64 36.06 -26.62
C VAL A 312 -6.65 37.18 -26.30
N THR A 313 -5.34 36.92 -26.34
CA THR A 313 -4.31 37.94 -26.09
C THR A 313 -4.27 38.99 -27.19
N GLY A 314 -4.44 38.60 -28.45
CA GLY A 314 -4.60 39.54 -29.57
C GLY A 314 -5.82 40.44 -29.39
N TRP A 315 -6.96 39.87 -28.98
CA TRP A 315 -8.16 40.64 -28.69
C TRP A 315 -7.99 41.59 -27.49
N LEU A 316 -7.36 41.12 -26.40
CA LEU A 316 -7.03 41.95 -25.22
C LEU A 316 -6.16 43.15 -25.60
N THR A 317 -5.13 42.91 -26.42
CA THR A 317 -4.20 43.94 -26.87
C THR A 317 -4.93 44.95 -27.76
N ALA A 318 -5.71 44.49 -28.74
CA ALA A 318 -6.45 45.36 -29.65
C ALA A 318 -7.55 46.18 -28.94
N ARG A 319 -8.21 45.64 -27.91
CA ARG A 319 -9.37 46.27 -27.28
C ARG A 319 -9.03 47.15 -26.08
N TRP A 320 -8.01 46.77 -25.32
CA TRP A 320 -7.67 47.37 -24.02
C TRP A 320 -6.19 47.76 -23.88
N ASP A 321 -5.37 47.59 -24.92
CA ASP A 321 -3.93 47.89 -24.91
C ASP A 321 -3.16 47.14 -23.80
N VAL A 322 -3.69 45.98 -23.40
CA VAL A 322 -3.07 45.13 -22.38
C VAL A 322 -2.19 44.10 -23.07
N SER A 323 -0.87 44.25 -22.93
CA SER A 323 0.09 43.24 -23.38
C SER A 323 0.12 42.06 -22.40
N ALA A 324 -0.35 40.89 -22.84
CA ALA A 324 -0.23 39.66 -22.08
C ALA A 324 1.12 38.96 -22.34
N PRO A 325 1.74 38.33 -21.33
CA PRO A 325 2.95 37.53 -21.54
C PRO A 325 2.64 36.34 -22.45
N GLY A 326 3.64 35.79 -23.16
CA GLY A 326 3.42 34.59 -23.98
C GLY A 326 2.97 33.39 -23.13
N ILE A 327 2.11 32.51 -23.66
CA ILE A 327 1.52 31.41 -22.88
C ILE A 327 2.55 30.54 -22.15
N TRP A 328 3.68 30.27 -22.81
CA TRP A 328 4.77 29.48 -22.23
C TRP A 328 5.41 30.16 -21.03
N THR A 329 5.55 31.49 -21.07
CA THR A 329 6.09 32.25 -19.93
C THR A 329 5.11 32.27 -18.76
N ALA A 330 3.80 32.45 -19.03
CA ALA A 330 2.77 32.37 -18.01
C ALA A 330 2.72 30.98 -17.35
N ILE A 331 2.79 29.92 -18.15
CA ILE A 331 2.84 28.53 -17.68
C ILE A 331 4.12 28.28 -16.87
N ALA A 332 5.28 28.76 -17.33
CA ALA A 332 6.56 28.58 -16.63
C ALA A 332 6.56 29.26 -15.26
N VAL A 333 6.14 30.53 -15.18
CA VAL A 333 6.03 31.28 -13.91
C VAL A 333 5.08 30.56 -12.95
N TRP A 334 3.93 30.09 -13.45
CA TRP A 334 2.95 29.34 -12.66
C TRP A 334 3.53 28.05 -12.07
N ILE A 335 4.19 27.24 -12.91
CA ILE A 335 4.79 25.96 -12.53
C ILE A 335 5.92 26.18 -11.51
N ILE A 336 6.77 27.18 -11.73
CA ILE A 336 7.87 27.53 -10.81
C ILE A 336 7.32 27.94 -9.44
N ALA A 337 6.30 28.80 -9.41
CA ALA A 337 5.68 29.24 -8.16
C ALA A 337 5.13 28.05 -7.35
N TRP A 338 4.47 27.08 -8.02
CA TRP A 338 4.00 25.86 -7.37
C TRP A 338 5.13 24.98 -6.84
N GLY A 339 6.20 24.82 -7.63
CA GLY A 339 7.41 24.11 -7.21
C GLY A 339 8.04 24.73 -5.95
N LEU A 340 8.13 26.06 -5.87
CA LEU A 340 8.71 26.75 -4.72
C LEU A 340 7.91 26.55 -3.43
N VAL A 341 6.57 26.62 -3.50
CA VAL A 341 5.70 26.44 -2.31
C VAL A 341 5.79 25.01 -1.77
N THR A 342 5.73 24.02 -2.65
CA THR A 342 5.82 22.60 -2.26
C THR A 342 7.22 22.23 -1.75
N MET A 343 8.28 22.75 -2.39
CA MET A 343 9.66 22.65 -1.88
C MET A 343 9.78 23.24 -0.48
N SER A 344 9.27 24.46 -0.27
CA SER A 344 9.30 25.13 1.04
C SER A 344 8.58 24.33 2.10
N THR A 345 7.42 23.74 1.75
CA THR A 345 6.66 22.86 2.64
C THR A 345 7.44 21.60 3.00
N GLY A 346 8.05 20.94 2.01
CA GLY A 346 8.88 19.76 2.22
C GLY A 346 10.07 20.04 3.12
N LEU A 347 10.78 21.14 2.88
CA LEU A 347 11.91 21.59 3.69
C LEU A 347 11.51 21.94 5.12
N TYR A 348 10.36 22.61 5.30
CA TYR A 348 9.84 22.93 6.62
C TYR A 348 9.58 21.66 7.45
N VAL A 349 8.90 20.67 6.87
CA VAL A 349 8.60 19.41 7.55
C VAL A 349 9.88 18.59 7.79
N TYR A 350 10.82 18.62 6.84
CA TYR A 350 12.11 17.94 6.96
C TYR A 350 12.91 18.44 8.18
N ARG A 351 12.95 19.77 8.38
CA ARG A 351 13.63 20.39 9.54
C ARG A 351 12.90 20.09 10.86
N ARG A 352 11.57 20.12 10.87
CA ARG A 352 10.75 19.85 12.07
C ARG A 352 10.67 18.37 12.45
N ARG A 353 11.00 17.46 11.52
CA ARG A 353 10.88 15.99 11.63
C ARG A 353 9.50 15.46 12.05
N THR A 354 8.49 16.32 12.08
CA THR A 354 7.16 16.00 12.62
C THR A 354 6.09 16.83 11.91
N LEU A 355 4.90 16.25 11.79
CA LEU A 355 3.70 16.97 11.38
C LEU A 355 2.97 17.56 12.58
N PRO A 356 2.25 18.70 12.40
CA PRO A 356 1.39 19.25 13.43
C PRO A 356 0.45 18.19 14.03
N ARG A 357 0.26 18.19 15.36
CA ARG A 357 -0.55 17.18 16.07
C ARG A 357 -1.96 17.04 15.49
N ARG A 358 -2.65 18.17 15.28
CA ARG A 358 -3.98 18.23 14.66
C ARG A 358 -4.06 17.51 13.30
N PHE A 359 -3.01 17.60 12.49
CA PHE A 359 -2.98 16.95 11.19
C PHE A 359 -2.79 15.43 11.31
N ARG A 360 -1.95 14.98 12.25
CA ARG A 360 -1.81 13.55 12.56
C ARG A 360 -3.11 12.95 13.07
N GLU A 361 -3.81 13.66 13.95
CA GLU A 361 -5.12 13.25 14.45
C GLU A 361 -6.17 13.19 13.33
N LEU A 362 -6.16 14.17 12.41
CA LEU A 362 -7.07 14.17 11.27
C LEU A 362 -6.81 13.01 10.30
N MET A 363 -5.53 12.69 10.04
CA MET A 363 -5.17 11.50 9.26
C MET A 363 -5.64 10.22 9.96
N ALA A 364 -5.48 10.12 11.27
CA ALA A 364 -5.92 8.96 12.05
C ALA A 364 -7.45 8.79 12.03
N ARG A 365 -8.22 9.88 12.15
CA ARG A 365 -9.70 9.84 12.15
C ARG A 365 -10.29 9.50 10.78
N ARG A 366 -9.70 10.02 9.68
CA ARG A 366 -10.16 9.77 8.29
C ARG A 366 -9.77 8.38 7.77
N MET A 367 -9.06 7.57 8.57
CA MET A 367 -8.84 6.15 8.29
C MET A 367 -10.11 5.31 8.47
N GLU A 368 -11.11 5.81 9.19
CA GLU A 368 -12.36 5.09 9.47
C GLU A 368 -13.50 5.61 8.60
N GLY A 369 -14.03 4.75 7.73
CA GLY A 369 -15.30 4.98 7.05
C GLY A 369 -15.17 5.49 5.62
N LEU A 370 -14.95 4.57 4.67
CA LEU A 370 -15.18 4.82 3.25
C LEU A 370 -15.69 3.52 2.57
N GLY A 371 -16.84 3.59 1.91
CA GLY A 371 -17.58 2.42 1.42
C GLY A 371 -16.87 1.56 0.36
N ASN A 372 -17.33 0.31 0.28
CA ASN A 372 -16.84 -0.73 -0.63
C ASN A 372 -17.26 -0.45 -2.09
N GLY A 373 -16.30 -0.08 -2.94
CA GLY A 373 -16.49 -0.13 -4.38
C GLY A 373 -16.30 -1.56 -4.90
N GLU A 374 -17.30 -2.14 -5.58
CA GLU A 374 -17.13 -3.44 -6.22
C GLU A 374 -16.22 -3.36 -7.45
N PRO A 375 -15.38 -4.38 -7.69
CA PRO A 375 -14.57 -4.47 -8.89
C PRO A 375 -15.44 -4.59 -10.14
N VAL A 376 -15.09 -3.82 -11.18
CA VAL A 376 -15.87 -3.74 -12.43
C VAL A 376 -15.21 -4.61 -13.50
N THR A 377 -16.00 -5.38 -14.25
CA THR A 377 -15.49 -6.17 -15.39
C THR A 377 -15.00 -5.27 -16.53
N ARG A 378 -14.05 -5.73 -17.36
CA ARG A 378 -13.47 -4.92 -18.46
C ARG A 378 -14.53 -4.33 -19.41
N ARG A 379 -15.54 -5.11 -19.79
CA ARG A 379 -16.65 -4.64 -20.64
C ARG A 379 -17.47 -3.55 -19.96
N ARG A 380 -17.79 -3.72 -18.68
CA ARG A 380 -18.55 -2.74 -17.89
C ARG A 380 -17.72 -1.48 -17.60
N ALA A 381 -16.41 -1.60 -17.46
CA ALA A 381 -15.49 -0.46 -17.32
C ALA A 381 -15.49 0.41 -18.59
N ALA A 382 -15.43 -0.21 -19.78
CA ALA A 382 -15.53 0.50 -21.05
C ALA A 382 -16.90 1.20 -21.22
N LEU A 383 -18.00 0.50 -20.93
CA LEU A 383 -19.35 1.07 -20.99
C LEU A 383 -19.51 2.29 -20.07
N LEU A 384 -18.98 2.18 -18.85
CA LEU A 384 -19.04 3.29 -17.91
C LEU A 384 -18.06 4.42 -18.26
N GLY A 385 -16.95 4.13 -18.95
CA GLY A 385 -16.07 5.14 -19.54
C GLY A 385 -16.78 5.96 -20.61
N LEU A 386 -17.57 5.32 -21.47
CA LEU A 386 -18.47 6.02 -22.41
C LEU A 386 -19.48 6.90 -21.67
N ARG A 387 -20.05 6.43 -20.56
CA ARG A 387 -20.96 7.25 -19.73
C ARG A 387 -20.26 8.48 -19.13
N ASP A 388 -18.96 8.41 -18.81
CA ASP A 388 -18.23 9.56 -18.31
C ASP A 388 -17.93 10.59 -19.41
N LEU A 389 -17.71 10.14 -20.65
CA LEU A 389 -17.62 11.02 -21.82
C LEU A 389 -18.93 11.77 -22.08
N ALA A 390 -20.08 11.17 -21.76
CA ALA A 390 -21.38 11.82 -21.91
C ALA A 390 -21.66 12.92 -20.86
N ARG A 391 -20.77 13.13 -19.87
CA ARG A 391 -21.00 14.14 -18.83
C ARG A 391 -20.76 15.55 -19.38
N PRO A 392 -21.66 16.53 -19.11
CA PRO A 392 -21.51 17.91 -19.59
C PRO A 392 -20.17 18.56 -19.22
N VAL A 393 -19.67 18.26 -18.01
CA VAL A 393 -18.41 18.80 -17.46
C VAL A 393 -17.19 18.41 -18.31
N PHE A 394 -17.23 17.27 -19.01
CA PHE A 394 -16.16 16.87 -19.93
C PHE A 394 -16.12 17.78 -21.17
N TRP A 395 -17.29 18.11 -21.72
CA TRP A 395 -17.44 18.91 -22.93
C TRP A 395 -17.27 20.41 -22.72
N THR A 396 -17.56 20.93 -21.52
CA THR A 396 -17.47 22.39 -21.24
C THR A 396 -16.16 23.04 -21.70
N PRO A 397 -14.96 22.56 -21.32
CA PRO A 397 -13.71 23.17 -21.79
C PRO A 397 -13.51 23.03 -23.31
N LEU A 398 -13.95 21.92 -23.92
CA LEU A 398 -13.85 21.70 -25.36
C LEU A 398 -14.75 22.68 -26.13
N LEU A 399 -15.97 22.92 -25.63
CA LEU A 399 -16.92 23.85 -26.25
C LEU A 399 -16.45 25.29 -26.12
N ILE A 400 -15.86 25.69 -24.99
CA ILE A 400 -15.27 27.02 -24.81
C ILE A 400 -14.15 27.24 -25.83
N ILE A 401 -13.23 26.28 -25.96
CA ILE A 401 -12.12 26.38 -26.90
C ILE A 401 -12.62 26.36 -28.34
N ALA A 402 -13.58 25.49 -28.68
CA ALA A 402 -14.21 25.46 -29.99
C ALA A 402 -14.84 26.81 -30.34
N ALA A 403 -15.56 27.44 -29.40
CA ALA A 403 -16.17 28.74 -29.61
C ALA A 403 -15.12 29.83 -29.89
N ILE A 404 -14.02 29.86 -29.12
CA ILE A 404 -12.94 30.84 -29.33
C ILE A 404 -12.29 30.63 -30.69
N VAL A 405 -11.97 29.39 -31.03
CA VAL A 405 -11.25 29.03 -32.27
C VAL A 405 -12.12 29.28 -33.51
N LEU A 406 -13.42 28.99 -33.44
CA LEU A 406 -14.37 29.35 -34.51
C LEU A 406 -14.57 30.86 -34.64
N ALA A 407 -14.65 31.58 -33.51
CA ALA A 407 -14.73 33.05 -33.53
C ALA A 407 -13.46 33.68 -34.12
N ALA A 408 -12.31 33.02 -34.00
CA ALA A 408 -11.06 33.40 -34.63
C ALA A 408 -10.94 32.98 -36.11
N GLY A 409 -12.01 32.41 -36.70
CA GLY A 409 -12.06 32.07 -38.13
C GLY A 409 -11.45 30.71 -38.49
N ALA A 410 -11.18 29.84 -37.52
CA ALA A 410 -10.66 28.51 -37.81
C ALA A 410 -11.70 27.62 -38.52
N PRO A 411 -11.26 26.70 -39.39
CA PRO A 411 -12.17 25.83 -40.12
C PRO A 411 -12.84 24.80 -39.20
N TRP A 412 -14.07 24.39 -39.52
CA TRP A 412 -14.79 23.34 -38.79
C TRP A 412 -14.03 22.00 -38.70
N GLY A 413 -13.16 21.71 -39.67
CA GLY A 413 -12.31 20.51 -39.66
C GLY A 413 -11.36 20.47 -38.45
N ASP A 414 -10.81 21.60 -38.04
CA ASP A 414 -9.91 21.71 -36.88
C ASP A 414 -10.64 21.40 -35.57
N VAL A 415 -11.88 21.90 -35.44
CA VAL A 415 -12.76 21.64 -34.30
C VAL A 415 -13.19 20.17 -34.26
N PHE A 416 -13.48 19.58 -35.43
CA PHE A 416 -13.81 18.16 -35.53
C PHE A 416 -12.66 17.27 -35.04
N TRP A 417 -11.43 17.50 -35.53
CA TRP A 417 -10.27 16.72 -35.11
C TRP A 417 -9.93 16.91 -33.64
N MET A 418 -10.11 18.11 -33.09
CA MET A 418 -10.00 18.38 -31.67
C MET A 418 -11.01 17.55 -30.85
N ALA A 419 -12.28 17.56 -31.24
CA ALA A 419 -13.33 16.78 -30.57
C ALA A 419 -13.06 15.27 -30.67
N ALA A 420 -12.69 14.78 -31.85
CA ALA A 420 -12.36 13.37 -32.09
C ALA A 420 -11.19 12.92 -31.19
N ARG A 421 -10.10 13.71 -31.14
CA ARG A 421 -8.95 13.45 -30.26
C ARG A 421 -9.37 13.39 -28.79
N ALA A 422 -10.15 14.37 -28.33
CA ALA A 422 -10.60 14.43 -26.94
C ALA A 422 -11.44 13.20 -26.58
N VAL A 423 -12.33 12.75 -27.47
CA VAL A 423 -13.12 11.52 -27.29
C VAL A 423 -12.23 10.29 -27.22
N THR A 424 -11.30 10.12 -28.16
CA THR A 424 -10.40 8.95 -28.20
C THR A 424 -9.52 8.89 -26.95
N VAL A 425 -8.84 9.98 -26.62
CA VAL A 425 -7.97 10.06 -25.43
C VAL A 425 -8.80 9.88 -24.18
N GLY A 426 -9.93 10.57 -24.05
CA GLY A 426 -10.83 10.46 -22.92
C GLY A 426 -11.36 9.03 -22.72
N PHE A 427 -11.76 8.36 -23.80
CA PHE A 427 -12.22 6.97 -23.77
C PHE A 427 -11.16 6.01 -23.23
N VAL A 428 -9.94 6.08 -23.78
CA VAL A 428 -8.81 5.23 -23.35
C VAL A 428 -8.49 5.48 -21.88
N VAL A 429 -8.37 6.75 -21.51
CA VAL A 429 -7.98 7.19 -20.17
C VAL A 429 -9.05 6.77 -19.14
N PHE A 430 -10.35 7.02 -19.38
CA PHE A 430 -11.43 6.58 -18.50
C PHE A 430 -11.60 5.06 -18.43
N SER A 431 -11.39 4.34 -19.54
CA SER A 431 -11.50 2.88 -19.57
C SER A 431 -10.39 2.21 -18.76
N LEU A 432 -9.14 2.68 -18.89
CA LEU A 432 -8.00 2.18 -18.11
C LEU A 432 -8.22 2.44 -16.61
N ALA A 433 -8.72 3.63 -16.26
CA ALA A 433 -9.00 4.01 -14.88
C ALA A 433 -10.02 3.10 -14.20
N ARG A 434 -11.11 2.79 -14.91
CA ARG A 434 -12.19 1.94 -14.38
C ARG A 434 -11.83 0.45 -14.37
N GLY A 435 -10.84 0.05 -15.15
CA GLY A 435 -10.27 -1.30 -15.13
C GLY A 435 -9.25 -1.54 -14.01
N PHE A 436 -8.84 -0.50 -13.29
CA PHE A 436 -7.86 -0.61 -12.21
C PHE A 436 -8.50 -1.16 -10.92
N ASP A 437 -8.03 -2.33 -10.50
CA ASP A 437 -8.47 -2.99 -9.26
C ASP A 437 -7.27 -3.19 -8.33
N PRO A 438 -7.17 -2.44 -7.21
CA PRO A 438 -6.07 -2.56 -6.26
C PRO A 438 -5.94 -3.97 -5.67
N ARG A 439 -7.02 -4.75 -5.57
CA ARG A 439 -6.96 -6.12 -5.04
C ARG A 439 -6.18 -7.06 -5.96
N ARG A 440 -6.33 -6.88 -7.28
CA ARG A 440 -5.52 -7.60 -8.28
C ARG A 440 -4.05 -7.21 -8.21
N VAL A 441 -3.76 -5.95 -7.88
CA VAL A 441 -2.39 -5.47 -7.69
C VAL A 441 -1.74 -6.16 -6.49
N VAL A 442 -2.46 -6.32 -5.36
CA VAL A 442 -1.95 -7.09 -4.20
C VAL A 442 -1.59 -8.53 -4.59
N ALA A 443 -2.50 -9.23 -5.28
CA ALA A 443 -2.25 -10.62 -5.72
C ALA A 443 -1.10 -10.71 -6.73
N TRP A 444 -0.96 -9.73 -7.61
CA TRP A 444 0.15 -9.65 -8.55
C TRP A 444 1.50 -9.38 -7.86
N LEU A 445 1.53 -8.49 -6.86
CA LEU A 445 2.73 -8.19 -6.08
C LEU A 445 3.23 -9.43 -5.32
N ARG A 446 2.32 -10.18 -4.66
CA ARG A 446 2.66 -11.43 -3.98
C ARG A 446 3.29 -12.45 -4.92
N ARG A 447 2.68 -12.67 -6.10
CA ARG A 447 3.22 -13.59 -7.12
C ARG A 447 4.61 -13.20 -7.66
N ARG A 448 5.00 -11.93 -7.52
CA ARG A 448 6.35 -11.45 -7.88
C ARG A 448 7.33 -11.43 -6.69
N GLY A 449 6.97 -12.02 -5.56
CA GLY A 449 7.77 -12.00 -4.33
C GLY A 449 7.84 -10.64 -3.63
N GLN A 450 7.03 -9.67 -4.06
CA GLN A 450 6.97 -8.32 -3.47
C GLN A 450 5.97 -8.30 -2.30
N TRP A 451 6.28 -9.07 -1.25
CA TRP A 451 5.40 -9.22 -0.08
C TRP A 451 5.17 -7.91 0.68
N GLY A 452 6.20 -7.07 0.80
CA GLY A 452 6.14 -5.82 1.57
C GLY A 452 5.07 -4.84 1.09
N PRO A 453 5.12 -4.38 -0.18
CA PRO A 453 4.08 -3.56 -0.77
C PRO A 453 2.70 -4.21 -0.75
N ALA A 454 2.62 -5.53 -0.94
CA ALA A 454 1.36 -6.27 -0.93
C ALA A 454 0.68 -6.19 0.45
N VAL A 455 1.43 -6.46 1.53
CA VAL A 455 0.94 -6.38 2.90
C VAL A 455 0.52 -4.95 3.27
N ALA A 456 1.32 -3.95 2.88
CA ALA A 456 1.00 -2.55 3.14
C ALA A 456 -0.32 -2.12 2.46
N LEU A 457 -0.49 -2.46 1.18
CA LEU A 457 -1.68 -2.16 0.40
C LEU A 457 -2.91 -2.94 0.89
N GLU A 458 -2.76 -4.24 1.20
CA GLU A 458 -3.84 -5.06 1.74
C GLU A 458 -4.35 -4.51 3.07
N LYS A 459 -3.45 -4.19 4.01
CA LYS A 459 -3.84 -3.66 5.32
C LYS A 459 -4.51 -2.28 5.18
N ALA A 460 -4.04 -1.44 4.26
CA ALA A 460 -4.68 -0.17 3.95
C ALA A 460 -6.09 -0.34 3.36
N LEU A 461 -6.26 -1.31 2.45
CA LEU A 461 -7.57 -1.64 1.86
C LEU A 461 -8.53 -2.22 2.90
N ARG A 462 -8.11 -3.17 3.75
CA ARG A 462 -8.96 -3.75 4.81
C ARG A 462 -9.46 -2.69 5.80
N ARG A 463 -8.58 -1.75 6.18
CA ARG A 463 -8.95 -0.61 7.03
C ARG A 463 -10.00 0.29 6.36
N HIS A 464 -9.91 0.46 5.04
CA HIS A 464 -10.88 1.22 4.27
C HIS A 464 -12.22 0.49 4.13
N THR A 465 -12.24 -0.83 3.91
CA THR A 465 -13.49 -1.58 3.67
C THR A 465 -14.36 -1.76 4.92
N GLY A 466 -13.89 -1.33 6.10
CA GLY A 466 -14.59 -1.54 7.37
C GLY A 466 -14.74 -3.02 7.73
N ASP A 467 -14.03 -3.90 7.01
CA ASP A 467 -14.07 -5.36 7.17
C ASP A 467 -13.23 -5.73 8.40
N ARG A 468 -13.69 -5.30 9.58
CA ARG A 468 -13.48 -6.06 10.79
C ARG A 468 -14.39 -7.26 10.62
N ARG A 469 -13.90 -8.34 10.00
CA ARG A 469 -14.53 -9.66 10.19
C ARG A 469 -14.58 -9.84 11.70
N ARG A 470 -15.78 -9.64 12.27
CA ARG A 470 -16.10 -9.95 13.65
C ARG A 470 -16.14 -11.45 13.79
#